data_AF-A0A830C9K0-F1
#
_entry.id   AF-A0A830C9K0-F1
#
_cell.length_a   1.000
_cell.length_b   1.000
_cell.length_c   1.000
_cell.angle_alpha   90.00
_cell.angle_beta   90.00
_cell.angle_gamma   90.00
#
_symmetry.space_group_name_H-M   'P 1'
#
loop_
_entity.id
_entity.type
_entity.pdbx_description
1 polymer ?
#
loop_
_entity_poly.entity_id
_entity_poly.type
_entity_poly.pdbx_seq_one_letter_code
_entity_poly.pdbx_strand_id
1 'polypeptide(L)'
;MRGEDRDGIMVDVGANVVMATFAAAVMGLKFLAFEPVLKNLQRICEGIYFNRVGELVQVFEAASSNAAGNITFHKWQSCKCSRFHAKFR
;
A
#
# COMPACT_ATOMS: atom_id res chain seq x y z
N MET A 1 -17.44 -20.39 -0.20
CA MET A 1 -17.81 -19.20 -1.01
C MET A 1 -17.58 -19.59 -2.46
N ARG A 2 -18.65 -19.58 -3.27
CA ARG A 2 -18.67 -20.09 -4.64
C ARG A 2 -17.88 -19.16 -5.56
N GLY A 3 -17.21 -19.75 -6.56
CA GLY A 3 -16.33 -19.05 -7.50
C GLY A 3 -17.11 -18.22 -8.50
N GLU A 4 -17.38 -16.96 -8.15
CA GLU A 4 -17.86 -15.94 -9.05
C GLU A 4 -16.91 -14.74 -8.94
N ASP A 5 -16.21 -14.50 -10.05
CA ASP A 5 -15.41 -13.33 -10.41
C ASP A 5 -14.36 -12.80 -9.43
N ARG A 6 -13.12 -13.30 -9.55
CA ARG A 6 -11.93 -12.72 -8.89
C ARG A 6 -11.34 -11.52 -9.66
N ASP A 7 -12.10 -10.92 -10.57
CA ASP A 7 -11.65 -9.76 -11.36
C ASP A 7 -11.66 -8.43 -10.59
N GLY A 8 -12.11 -8.44 -9.33
CA GLY A 8 -11.98 -7.29 -8.43
C GLY A 8 -10.51 -6.96 -8.12
N ILE A 9 -10.17 -5.67 -8.25
CA ILE A 9 -8.90 -5.12 -7.78
C ILE A 9 -9.14 -4.44 -6.43
N MET A 10 -8.39 -4.85 -5.41
CA MET A 10 -8.40 -4.23 -4.09
C MET A 10 -7.38 -3.09 -4.03
N VAL A 11 -7.72 -2.01 -3.33
CA VAL A 11 -6.84 -0.85 -3.16
C VAL A 11 -6.42 -0.74 -1.70
N ASP A 12 -5.12 -0.86 -1.45
CA ASP A 12 -4.52 -0.73 -0.11
C ASP A 12 -3.89 0.66 0.04
N VAL A 13 -4.56 1.55 0.77
CA VAL A 13 -4.13 2.94 0.97
C VAL A 13 -3.41 3.06 2.32
N GLY A 14 -2.15 3.47 2.30
CA GLY A 14 -1.32 3.52 3.52
C GLY A 14 -0.75 2.16 3.86
N ALA A 15 -0.23 1.49 2.83
CA ALA A 15 0.12 0.07 2.85
C ALA A 15 1.14 -0.26 3.97
N ASN A 16 2.07 0.65 4.28
CA ASN A 16 3.08 0.56 5.34
C ASN A 16 3.91 -0.74 5.33
N VAL A 17 3.41 -1.83 5.92
CA VAL A 17 4.06 -3.16 5.92
C VAL A 17 3.19 -4.26 5.28
N VAL A 18 1.97 -3.93 4.83
CA VAL A 18 1.22 -4.71 3.82
C VAL A 18 0.85 -6.14 4.27
N MET A 19 0.64 -6.34 5.58
CA MET A 19 0.36 -7.68 6.14
C MET A 19 -1.00 -8.25 5.68
N ALA A 20 -2.05 -7.44 5.65
CA ALA A 20 -3.38 -7.89 5.22
C ALA A 20 -3.40 -8.20 3.71
N THR A 21 -2.75 -7.34 2.92
CA THR A 21 -2.62 -7.47 1.47
C THR A 21 -1.88 -8.74 1.07
N PHE A 22 -0.79 -9.12 1.75
CA PHE A 22 -0.10 -10.37 1.42
C PHE A 22 -0.94 -11.62 1.72
N ALA A 23 -1.64 -11.65 2.86
CA ALA A 23 -2.53 -12.76 3.18
C ALA A 23 -3.63 -12.93 2.12
N ALA A 24 -4.22 -11.82 1.65
CA ALA A 24 -5.23 -11.83 0.62
C ALA A 24 -4.68 -12.12 -0.78
N ALA A 25 -3.49 -11.63 -1.12
CA ALA A 25 -2.82 -11.91 -2.38
C ALA A 25 -2.46 -13.40 -2.51
N VAL A 26 -2.02 -14.05 -1.43
CA VAL A 26 -1.80 -15.52 -1.42
C VAL A 26 -3.10 -16.29 -1.68
N MET A 27 -4.26 -15.71 -1.34
CA MET A 27 -5.57 -16.28 -1.70
C MET A 27 -5.97 -16.02 -3.17
N GLY A 28 -5.15 -15.28 -3.94
CA GLY A 28 -5.32 -15.02 -5.38
C GLY A 28 -6.09 -13.74 -5.71
N LEU A 29 -6.11 -12.75 -4.81
CA LEU A 29 -6.71 -11.43 -5.03
C LEU A 29 -5.65 -10.44 -5.56
N LYS A 30 -6.06 -9.52 -6.43
CA LYS A 30 -5.19 -8.49 -7.02
C LYS A 30 -5.24 -7.20 -6.22
N PHE A 31 -4.10 -6.53 -6.06
CA PHE A 31 -3.95 -5.33 -5.25
C PHE A 31 -3.18 -4.20 -5.96
N LEU A 32 -3.64 -2.97 -5.72
CA LEU A 32 -2.89 -1.74 -5.91
C LEU A 32 -2.58 -1.15 -4.53
N ALA A 33 -1.31 -1.14 -4.14
CA ALA A 33 -0.85 -0.68 -2.83
C ALA A 33 -0.18 0.70 -2.94
N PHE A 34 -0.62 1.66 -2.13
CA PHE A 34 -0.13 3.03 -2.11
C PHE A 34 0.61 3.30 -0.81
N GLU A 35 1.90 3.61 -0.90
CA GLU A 35 2.74 3.95 0.24
C GLU A 35 3.72 5.07 -0.11
N PRO A 36 3.57 6.28 0.47
CA PRO A 36 4.42 7.41 0.13
C PRO A 36 5.78 7.41 0.85
N VAL A 37 6.02 6.54 1.83
CA VAL A 37 7.28 6.53 2.59
C VAL A 37 8.26 5.51 2.00
N LEU A 38 9.36 6.00 1.42
CA LEU A 38 10.39 5.17 0.77
C LEU A 38 10.91 4.00 1.64
N LYS A 39 11.10 4.23 2.96
CA LYS A 39 11.54 3.17 3.88
C LYS A 39 10.53 2.02 4.01
N ASN A 40 9.24 2.32 3.86
CA ASN A 40 8.19 1.31 3.90
C ASN A 40 8.16 0.52 2.59
N LEU A 41 8.37 1.18 1.44
CA LEU A 41 8.42 0.51 0.13
C LEU A 41 9.46 -0.62 0.08
N GLN A 42 10.64 -0.44 0.66
CA GLN A 42 11.65 -1.52 0.74
C GLN A 42 11.10 -2.78 1.43
N ARG A 43 10.41 -2.61 2.55
CA ARG A 43 9.79 -3.73 3.30
C ARG A 43 8.66 -4.39 2.51
N ILE A 44 7.92 -3.59 1.73
CA ILE A 44 6.85 -4.10 0.87
C ILE A 44 7.47 -4.93 -0.26
N CYS A 45 8.53 -4.45 -0.92
CA CYS A 45 9.23 -5.20 -1.96
C CYS A 45 9.79 -6.54 -1.43
N GLU A 46 10.41 -6.53 -0.24
CA GLU A 46 10.85 -7.76 0.43
C GLU A 46 9.66 -8.72 0.67
N GLY A 47 8.54 -8.20 1.18
CA GLY A 47 7.33 -8.99 1.39
C GLY A 47 6.75 -9.58 0.10
N ILE A 48 6.70 -8.81 -1.00
CA ILE A 48 6.27 -9.29 -2.32
C ILE A 48 7.16 -10.45 -2.78
N TYR A 49 8.48 -10.28 -2.66
CA TYR A 49 9.46 -11.28 -3.05
C TYR A 49 9.29 -12.56 -2.22
N PHE A 50 9.24 -12.46 -0.89
CA PHE A 50 9.15 -13.62 0.00
C PHE A 50 7.82 -14.38 -0.13
N ASN A 51 6.71 -13.67 -0.38
CA ASN A 51 5.39 -14.30 -0.55
C ASN A 51 5.11 -14.75 -1.99
N ARG A 52 5.98 -14.43 -2.95
CA ARG A 52 5.83 -14.76 -4.39
C ARG A 52 4.53 -14.21 -5.02
N VAL A 53 4.15 -13.00 -4.63
CA VAL A 53 2.90 -12.35 -5.07
C VAL A 53 3.13 -11.21 -6.05
N GLY A 54 4.26 -11.21 -6.76
CA GLY A 54 4.66 -10.12 -7.67
C GLY A 54 3.68 -9.86 -8.83
N GLU A 55 2.92 -10.88 -9.24
CA GLU A 55 1.88 -10.73 -10.28
C GLU A 55 0.53 -10.25 -9.73
N LEU A 56 0.37 -10.25 -8.41
CA LEU A 56 -0.88 -9.96 -7.72
C LEU A 56 -0.85 -8.61 -6.98
N VAL A 57 0.34 -8.08 -6.67
CA VAL A 57 0.49 -6.83 -5.92
C VAL A 57 1.33 -5.84 -6.71
N GLN A 58 0.71 -4.74 -7.13
CA GLN A 58 1.41 -3.59 -7.70
C GLN A 58 1.53 -2.49 -6.64
N VAL A 59 2.72 -1.90 -6.51
CA VAL A 59 3.01 -0.88 -5.48
C VAL A 59 3.30 0.47 -6.13
N PHE A 60 2.74 1.53 -5.55
CA PHE A 60 2.94 2.91 -5.96
C PHE A 60 3.55 3.72 -4.80
N GLU A 61 4.63 4.44 -5.09
CA GLU A 61 5.18 5.48 -4.23
C GLU A 61 4.30 6.75 -4.33
N ALA A 62 3.09 6.68 -3.76
CA ALA A 62 2.15 7.78 -3.81
C ALA A 62 1.21 7.76 -2.59
N ALA A 63 0.70 8.95 -2.25
CA ALA A 63 -0.39 9.12 -1.30
C ALA A 63 -1.72 9.27 -2.03
N SER A 64 -2.80 8.80 -1.43
CA SER A 64 -4.16 9.05 -1.93
C SER A 64 -4.60 10.47 -1.57
N SER A 65 -5.24 11.15 -2.53
CA SER A 65 -5.75 12.51 -2.41
C SER A 65 -6.95 12.71 -3.35
N ASN A 66 -7.78 13.70 -3.07
CA ASN A 66 -8.85 14.14 -3.96
C ASN A 66 -8.34 14.95 -5.17
N ALA A 67 -7.05 15.30 -5.19
CA ALA A 67 -6.39 15.98 -6.30
C ALA A 67 -4.96 15.46 -6.49
N ALA A 68 -4.50 15.44 -7.74
CA ALA A 68 -3.12 15.12 -8.07
C ALA A 68 -2.18 16.28 -7.73
N GLY A 69 -1.01 15.96 -7.18
CA GLY A 69 -0.01 16.96 -6.83
C GLY A 69 1.16 16.37 -6.07
N ASN A 70 2.21 17.17 -5.87
CA ASN A 70 3.37 16.78 -5.08
C ASN A 70 3.16 17.14 -3.62
N ILE A 71 3.53 16.22 -2.73
CA ILE A 71 3.49 16.43 -1.29
C ILE A 71 4.87 16.28 -0.67
N THR A 72 5.14 17.03 0.39
CA THR A 72 6.24 16.71 1.30
C THR A 72 5.69 15.89 2.46
N PHE A 73 6.22 14.69 2.66
CA PHE A 73 5.82 13.82 3.77
C PHE A 73 6.76 13.98 4.97
N HIS A 74 6.21 14.39 6.12
CA HIS A 74 6.97 14.54 7.36
C HIS A 74 6.64 13.39 8.33
N LYS A 75 7.57 12.46 8.51
CA LYS A 75 7.40 11.36 9.49
C LYS A 75 7.74 11.86 10.90
N TRP A 76 6.73 12.13 11.71
CA TRP A 76 6.93 12.52 13.10
C TRP A 76 7.14 11.30 14.01
N GLN A 77 8.31 11.16 14.62
CA GLN A 77 8.69 9.97 15.40
C GLN A 77 8.02 9.86 16.79
N SER A 78 7.33 10.89 17.27
CA SER A 78 6.86 10.97 18.67
C SER A 78 5.33 10.92 18.85
N CYS A 79 4.53 10.92 17.78
CA CYS A 79 3.07 10.92 17.91
C CYS A 79 2.52 9.49 18.00
N LYS A 80 2.27 9.04 19.23
CA LYS A 80 1.30 7.96 19.48
C LYS A 80 -0.08 8.51 19.12
N CYS A 81 -0.59 8.07 17.97
CA CYS A 81 -1.91 8.44 17.40
C CYS A 81 -2.03 9.94 17.02
N SER A 82 -1.61 10.34 15.81
CA SER A 82 -1.91 11.70 15.31
C SER A 82 -1.93 11.79 13.79
N ARG A 83 -2.90 12.57 13.30
CA ARG A 83 -3.10 13.02 11.91
C ARG A 83 -1.80 13.15 11.09
N PHE A 84 -1.79 12.50 9.94
CA PHE A 84 -0.83 12.76 8.89
C PHE A 84 -1.12 14.13 8.26
N HIS A 85 -0.16 15.06 8.32
CA HIS A 85 -0.22 16.31 7.57
C HIS A 85 0.59 16.14 6.27
N ALA A 86 -0.11 15.87 5.17
CA ALA A 86 0.43 16.07 3.84
C ALA A 86 0.24 17.55 3.47
N LYS A 87 1.32 18.25 3.12
CA LYS A 87 1.24 19.61 2.58
C LYS A 87 1.34 19.53 1.07
N PHE A 88 0.22 19.74 0.39
CA PHE A 88 0.16 19.90 -1.06
C PHE A 88 0.76 21.27 -1.42
N ARG A 89 1.62 21.31 -2.44
CA ARG A 89 2.11 22.58 -3.00
C ARG A 89 1.07 23.21 -3.91
#